data_AF-A0A4R5W1J1-F1
#
_entry.id   AF-A0A4R5W1J1-F1
#
_cell.length_a   1.000
_cell.length_b   1.000
_cell.length_c   1.000
_cell.angle_alpha   90.00
_cell.angle_beta   90.00
_cell.angle_gamma   90.00
#
_symmetry.space_group_name_H-M   'P 1'
#
loop_
_entity.id
_entity.type
_entity.pdbx_description
1 polymer ?
#
loop_
_entity_poly.entity_id
_entity_poly.type
_entity_poly.pdbx_seq_one_letter_code
_entity_poly.pdbx_strand_id
1 'polypeptide(L)'
;MFSYTTPTIPLYRRAPRATSWLLVASVLLTAVALLSPVQIPVALYKLSLISLAAAVGYWVDRSIFPYSRPDGYLQEDWRYGTDEPAYQVDFAVVDGYRYVFAAAMLRRAIVVAAVVIGVALGL
;
A
#
# COMPACT_ATOMS: atom_id res chain seq x y z
N MET A 1 -9.27 37.68 -11.60
CA MET A 1 -8.79 37.27 -10.27
C MET A 1 -9.35 35.88 -10.02
N PHE A 2 -8.62 34.83 -10.45
CA PHE A 2 -9.05 33.44 -10.28
C PHE A 2 -8.81 33.06 -8.81
N SER A 3 -9.89 32.81 -8.08
CA SER A 3 -9.83 32.34 -6.70
C SER A 3 -9.28 30.91 -6.69
N TYR A 4 -8.02 30.73 -6.32
CA TYR A 4 -7.46 29.42 -6.01
C TYR A 4 -8.05 28.94 -4.69
N THR A 5 -9.20 28.27 -4.73
CA THR A 5 -9.66 27.47 -3.60
C THR A 5 -8.67 26.32 -3.44
N THR A 6 -7.76 26.42 -2.49
CA THR A 6 -6.88 25.30 -2.12
C THR A 6 -7.76 24.13 -1.66
N PRO A 7 -7.81 23.02 -2.41
CA PRO A 7 -8.63 21.88 -2.02
C PRO A 7 -8.13 21.35 -0.67
N THR A 8 -9.05 21.17 0.29
CA THR A 8 -8.70 20.65 1.62
C THR A 8 -8.90 19.14 1.63
N ILE A 9 -7.90 18.40 2.12
CA ILE A 9 -7.95 16.93 2.15
C ILE A 9 -9.08 16.49 3.10
N PRO A 10 -10.11 15.78 2.60
CA PRO A 10 -11.26 15.40 3.42
C PRO A 10 -10.87 14.41 4.53
N LEU A 11 -11.42 14.63 5.73
CA LEU A 11 -11.01 13.96 6.97
C LEU A 11 -11.26 12.43 6.94
N TYR A 12 -12.27 11.97 6.21
CA TYR A 12 -12.65 10.54 6.12
C TYR A 12 -11.66 9.70 5.29
N ARG A 13 -10.86 10.30 4.40
CA ARG A 13 -9.80 9.58 3.64
C ARG A 13 -8.53 9.33 4.46
N ARG A 14 -8.47 9.79 5.71
CA ARG A 14 -7.31 9.60 6.60
C ARG A 14 -7.27 8.22 7.26
N ALA A 15 -8.37 7.46 7.21
CA ALA A 15 -8.36 6.10 7.73
C ALA A 15 -7.41 5.22 6.90
N PRO A 16 -6.48 4.47 7.53
CA PRO A 16 -5.58 3.58 6.81
C PRO A 16 -6.41 2.54 6.05
N ARG A 17 -6.16 2.39 4.74
CA ARG A 17 -6.91 1.50 3.84
C ARG A 17 -6.99 0.04 4.31
N ALA A 18 -6.07 -0.38 5.19
CA ALA A 18 -5.99 -1.72 5.75
C ALA A 18 -6.86 -1.94 7.00
N THR A 19 -7.67 -0.97 7.45
CA THR A 19 -8.42 -1.09 8.71
C THR A 19 -9.40 -2.27 8.72
N SER A 20 -10.10 -2.51 7.60
CA SER A 20 -10.99 -3.67 7.46
C SER A 20 -10.24 -5.00 7.53
N TRP A 21 -9.07 -5.08 6.89
CA TRP A 21 -8.20 -6.26 6.94
C TRP A 21 -7.59 -6.48 8.33
N LEU A 22 -7.27 -5.41 9.06
CA LEU A 22 -6.82 -5.50 10.45
C LEU A 22 -7.91 -6.10 11.34
N LEU A 23 -9.17 -5.70 11.18
CA LEU A 23 -10.28 -6.29 11.93
C LEU A 23 -10.41 -7.80 11.66
N VAL A 24 -10.38 -8.21 10.40
CA VAL A 24 -10.44 -9.63 10.03
C VAL A 24 -9.24 -10.40 10.61
N ALA A 25 -8.03 -9.85 10.51
CA ALA A 25 -6.82 -10.46 11.06
C ALA A 25 -6.91 -10.61 12.59
N SER A 26 -7.43 -9.60 13.30
CA SER A 26 -7.66 -9.67 14.75
C SER A 26 -8.63 -10.78 15.12
N VAL A 27 -9.76 -10.91 14.41
CA VAL A 27 -10.74 -11.99 14.66
C VAL A 27 -10.12 -13.37 14.47
N LEU A 28 -9.36 -13.56 13.38
CA LEU A 28 -8.67 -14.82 13.12
C LEU A 28 -7.62 -15.14 14.19
N LEU A 29 -6.84 -14.14 14.62
CA LEU A 29 -5.85 -14.31 15.69
C LEU A 29 -6.52 -14.71 17.01
N THR A 30 -7.66 -14.09 17.35
CA THR A 30 -8.46 -14.47 18.52
C THR A 30 -8.98 -15.90 18.42
N ALA A 31 -9.47 -16.32 17.26
CA ALA A 31 -9.92 -17.70 17.05
C ALA A 31 -8.78 -18.71 17.24
N VAL A 32 -7.59 -18.44 16.71
CA VAL A 32 -6.39 -19.29 16.92
C VAL A 32 -6.01 -19.34 18.40
N ALA A 33 -6.08 -18.21 19.10
CA ALA A 33 -5.77 -18.15 20.54
C ALA A 33 -6.73 -19.01 21.38
N LEU A 34 -8.01 -19.08 21.00
CA LEU A 34 -9.02 -19.89 21.69
C LEU A 34 -8.91 -21.38 21.34
N LEU A 35 -8.65 -21.73 20.08
CA LEU A 35 -8.61 -23.10 19.60
C LEU A 35 -7.27 -23.81 19.87
N SER A 36 -6.16 -23.07 19.80
CA SER A 36 -4.81 -23.62 19.92
C SER A 36 -3.86 -22.58 20.53
N PRO A 37 -3.95 -22.30 21.85
CA PRO A 37 -3.16 -21.27 22.51
C PRO A 37 -1.64 -21.49 22.40
N VAL A 38 -1.20 -22.74 22.27
CA VAL A 38 0.22 -23.09 22.06
C VAL A 38 0.79 -22.56 20.73
N GLN A 39 -0.06 -22.24 19.76
CA GLN A 39 0.38 -21.70 18.45
C GLN A 39 0.58 -20.18 18.45
N ILE A 40 0.15 -19.46 19.50
CA ILE A 40 0.30 -18.00 19.57
C ILE A 40 1.78 -17.57 19.42
N PRO A 41 2.77 -18.17 20.10
CA PRO A 41 4.17 -17.79 19.95
C PRO A 41 4.69 -17.99 18.52
N VAL A 42 4.32 -19.10 17.87
CA VAL A 42 4.73 -19.42 16.49
C VAL A 42 4.07 -18.47 15.49
N ALA A 43 2.79 -18.16 15.68
CA ALA A 43 2.07 -17.21 14.85
C ALA A 43 2.66 -15.79 14.98
N LEU A 44 2.97 -15.35 16.21
CA LEU A 44 3.62 -14.06 16.46
C LEU A 44 5.00 -13.99 15.81
N TYR A 45 5.80 -15.05 15.89
CA TYR A 45 7.10 -15.13 15.22
C TYR A 45 6.95 -14.95 13.70
N LYS A 46 6.04 -15.70 13.07
CA LYS A 46 5.74 -15.60 11.63
C LYS A 46 5.26 -14.21 11.21
N LEU A 47 4.32 -13.65 11.97
CA LEU A 47 3.80 -12.30 11.72
C LEU A 47 4.88 -11.23 11.86
N SER A 48 5.77 -11.38 12.85
CA SER A 48 6.90 -10.46 13.05
C SER A 48 7.86 -10.50 11.87
N LEU A 49 8.21 -11.69 11.38
CA LEU A 49 9.05 -11.84 10.19
C LEU A 49 8.40 -11.20 8.96
N ILE A 50 7.13 -11.50 8.68
CA ILE A 50 6.40 -10.94 7.52
C ILE A 50 6.32 -9.40 7.62
N SER A 51 6.05 -8.87 8.81
CA SER A 51 5.94 -7.43 9.04
C SER A 51 7.30 -6.73 8.85
N LEU A 52 8.37 -7.32 9.37
CA LEU A 52 9.73 -6.82 9.15
C LEU A 52 10.13 -6.90 7.68
N ALA A 53 9.76 -7.97 6.99
CA ALA A 53 9.96 -8.11 5.55
C ALA A 53 9.31 -6.94 4.80
N ALA A 54 8.00 -6.73 5.02
CA ALA A 54 7.24 -5.68 4.37
C ALA A 54 7.82 -4.29 4.65
N ALA A 55 8.23 -4.03 5.90
CA ALA A 55 8.90 -2.79 6.28
C ALA A 55 10.21 -2.61 5.49
N VAL A 56 11.10 -3.60 5.50
CA VAL A 56 12.37 -3.55 4.78
C VAL A 56 12.14 -3.36 3.28
N GLY A 57 11.22 -4.11 2.67
CA GLY A 57 10.88 -3.98 1.25
C GLY A 57 10.40 -2.57 0.89
N TYR A 58 9.58 -1.96 1.74
CA TYR A 58 9.17 -0.57 1.58
C TYR A 58 10.35 0.42 1.69
N TRP A 59 11.21 0.25 2.70
CA TRP A 59 12.39 1.10 2.89
C TRP A 59 13.39 0.98 1.73
N VAL A 60 13.59 -0.23 1.20
CA VAL A 60 14.47 -0.49 0.04
C VAL A 60 13.90 0.14 -1.23
N ASP A 61 12.61 -0.05 -1.54
CA ASP A 61 11.97 0.61 -2.69
C ASP A 61 12.08 2.14 -2.58
N ARG A 62 11.94 2.68 -1.37
CA ARG A 62 12.05 4.11 -1.07
C ARG A 62 13.47 4.66 -1.22
N SER A 63 14.50 3.92 -0.78
CA SER A 63 15.89 4.38 -0.73
C SER A 63 16.58 4.33 -2.10
N ILE A 64 16.29 3.30 -2.91
CA ILE A 64 16.89 3.15 -4.23
C ILE A 64 16.26 4.15 -5.23
N PHE A 65 15.00 4.54 -5.02
CA PHE A 65 14.25 5.37 -5.98
C PHE A 65 13.54 6.56 -5.33
N PRO A 66 14.28 7.61 -4.91
CA PRO A 66 13.67 8.79 -4.29
C PRO A 66 12.71 9.55 -5.22
N TYR A 67 12.95 9.55 -6.54
CA TYR A 67 12.28 10.42 -7.52
C TYR A 67 11.20 9.76 -8.40
N SER A 68 11.13 8.42 -8.50
CA SER A 68 10.17 7.72 -9.38
C SER A 68 8.98 7.15 -8.62
N ARG A 69 8.36 7.98 -7.79
CA ARG A 69 7.13 7.61 -7.08
C ARG A 69 5.97 7.56 -8.06
N PRO A 70 5.14 6.49 -8.06
CA PRO A 70 4.03 6.36 -9.00
C PRO A 70 3.02 7.51 -8.93
N ASP A 71 2.81 8.06 -7.72
CA ASP A 71 1.90 9.17 -7.46
C ASP A 71 2.28 10.46 -8.22
N GLY A 72 3.55 10.61 -8.61
CA GLY A 72 4.03 11.78 -9.35
C GLY A 72 3.73 11.75 -10.85
N TYR A 73 3.21 10.64 -11.39
CA TYR A 73 2.83 10.53 -12.80
C TYR A 73 1.31 10.73 -13.04
N LEU A 74 0.54 11.01 -11.99
CA LEU A 74 -0.88 11.32 -12.09
C LEU A 74 -1.07 12.80 -12.48
N GLN A 75 -2.08 13.09 -13.30
CA GLN A 75 -2.43 14.46 -13.69
C GLN A 75 -2.97 15.26 -12.50
N GLU A 76 -3.75 14.59 -11.65
CA GLU A 76 -4.31 15.16 -10.43
C GLU A 76 -3.82 14.38 -9.20
N ASP A 77 -3.58 15.08 -8.09
CA ASP A 77 -3.19 14.44 -6.84
C ASP A 77 -4.40 13.72 -6.23
N TRP A 78 -4.27 12.39 -6.13
CA TRP A 78 -5.30 11.49 -5.64
C TRP A 78 -5.83 11.81 -4.24
N ARG A 79 -5.08 12.59 -3.46
CA ARG A 79 -5.43 12.97 -2.09
C ARG A 79 -6.61 13.92 -2.00
N TYR A 80 -6.88 14.72 -3.04
CA TYR A 80 -7.87 15.79 -2.95
C TYR A 80 -9.31 15.37 -3.21
N GLY A 81 -9.53 14.23 -3.86
CA GLY A 81 -10.86 13.93 -4.37
C GLY A 81 -10.74 13.37 -5.77
N THR A 82 -11.82 12.80 -6.29
CA THR A 82 -12.03 12.80 -7.74
C THR A 82 -13.41 13.39 -7.91
N ASP A 83 -13.53 14.44 -8.73
CA ASP A 83 -14.81 15.02 -9.14
C ASP A 83 -15.17 14.55 -10.56
N GLU A 84 -14.48 13.53 -11.05
CA GLU A 84 -14.66 12.97 -12.38
C GLU A 84 -16.06 12.33 -12.51
N PRO A 85 -16.75 12.53 -13.64
CA PRO A 85 -18.06 11.95 -13.87
C PRO A 85 -17.99 10.42 -13.98
N ALA A 86 -19.09 9.76 -13.62
CA ALA A 86 -19.20 8.30 -13.70
C ALA A 86 -18.84 7.79 -15.11
N TYR A 87 -18.04 6.72 -15.17
CA TYR A 87 -17.41 6.12 -16.37
C TYR A 87 -16.09 6.74 -16.86
N GLN A 88 -15.54 7.77 -16.21
CA GLN A 88 -14.17 8.21 -16.45
C GLN A 88 -13.15 7.58 -15.48
N VAL A 89 -11.86 7.71 -15.81
CA VAL A 89 -10.77 7.19 -14.97
C VAL A 89 -10.57 8.16 -13.81
N ASP A 90 -10.76 7.70 -12.57
CA ASP A 90 -10.68 8.53 -11.35
C ASP A 90 -9.41 9.40 -11.26
N PHE A 91 -8.26 8.89 -11.74
CA PHE A 91 -6.97 9.58 -11.76
C PHE A 91 -6.20 9.23 -13.04
N ALA A 92 -6.26 10.11 -14.03
CA ALA A 92 -5.54 9.92 -15.29
C ALA A 92 -4.01 10.03 -15.09
N VAL A 93 -3.26 9.19 -15.81
CA VAL A 93 -1.79 9.31 -15.91
C VAL A 93 -1.45 10.40 -16.93
N VAL A 94 -0.40 11.18 -16.68
CA VAL A 94 0.09 12.18 -17.64
C VAL A 94 0.42 11.50 -18.97
N ASP A 95 -0.07 12.08 -20.08
CA ASP A 95 0.16 11.52 -21.41
C ASP A 95 1.66 11.44 -21.73
N GLY A 96 2.08 10.32 -22.32
CA GLY A 96 3.49 9.98 -22.55
C GLY A 96 4.19 9.23 -21.40
N TYR A 97 3.65 9.23 -20.17
CA TYR A 97 4.29 8.59 -19.01
C TYR A 97 3.66 7.25 -18.58
N ARG A 98 2.68 6.73 -19.34
CA ARG A 98 1.97 5.47 -19.02
C ARG A 98 2.91 4.28 -18.82
N TYR A 99 3.92 4.12 -19.69
CA TYR A 99 4.89 3.04 -19.58
C TYR A 99 5.81 3.20 -18.37
N VAL A 100 6.22 4.43 -18.04
CA VAL A 100 7.05 4.71 -16.86
C VAL A 100 6.26 4.47 -15.58
N PHE A 101 4.99 4.87 -15.54
CA PHE A 101 4.07 4.57 -14.45
C PHE A 101 3.88 3.05 -14.26
N ALA A 102 3.62 2.32 -15.35
CA ALA A 102 3.47 0.86 -15.31
C ALA A 102 4.76 0.17 -14.83
N ALA A 103 5.92 0.60 -15.32
CA ALA A 103 7.22 0.09 -14.88
C ALA A 103 7.48 0.38 -13.39
N ALA A 104 7.11 1.58 -12.91
CA ALA A 104 7.22 1.92 -11.49
C ALA A 104 6.30 1.05 -10.60
N MET A 105 5.08 0.77 -11.05
CA MET A 105 4.17 -0.14 -10.33
C MET A 105 4.67 -1.59 -10.34
N LEU A 106 5.18 -2.06 -11.48
CA LEU A 106 5.74 -3.41 -11.61
C LEU A 106 6.96 -3.60 -10.69
N ARG A 107 7.84 -2.59 -10.59
CA ARG A 107 8.97 -2.61 -9.67
C ARG A 107 8.52 -2.80 -8.22
N ARG A 108 7.53 -2.04 -7.76
CA ARG A 108 7.00 -2.17 -6.39
C ARG A 108 6.42 -3.56 -6.15
N ALA A 109 5.70 -4.10 -7.13
CA ALA A 109 5.17 -5.46 -7.06
C ALA A 109 6.29 -6.52 -6.96
N ILE A 110 7.36 -6.38 -7.74
CA ILE A 110 8.50 -7.31 -7.71
C ILE A 110 9.25 -7.25 -6.38
N VAL A 111 9.52 -6.05 -5.85
CA VAL A 111 10.21 -5.91 -4.55
C VAL A 111 9.37 -6.54 -3.44
N VAL A 112 8.06 -6.27 -3.41
CA VAL A 112 7.15 -6.88 -2.43
C VAL A 112 7.12 -8.40 -2.61
N ALA A 113 7.00 -8.91 -3.83
CA ALA A 113 6.98 -10.35 -4.10
C ALA A 113 8.28 -11.03 -3.68
N ALA A 114 9.45 -10.47 -4.01
CA ALA A 114 10.76 -11.03 -3.66
C ALA A 114 10.95 -11.10 -2.14
N VAL A 115 10.51 -10.07 -1.42
CA VAL A 115 10.57 -10.01 0.04
C VAL A 115 9.60 -11.02 0.68
N VAL A 116 8.36 -11.12 0.18
CA VAL A 116 7.37 -12.09 0.68
C VAL A 116 7.84 -13.53 0.42
N ILE A 117 8.33 -13.83 -0.79
CA ILE A 117 8.86 -15.14 -1.15
C ILE A 117 10.10 -15.46 -0.32
N GLY A 118 11.03 -14.51 -0.15
CA GLY A 118 12.23 -14.69 0.67
C GLY A 118 11.91 -15.06 2.12
N VAL A 119 10.90 -14.42 2.71
CA VAL A 119 10.44 -14.79 4.06
C VAL A 119 9.65 -16.09 4.06
N ALA A 120 8.80 -16.35 3.08
CA ALA A 120 8.03 -17.59 3.01
C ALA A 120 8.90 -18.85 2.78
N LEU A 121 10.01 -18.72 2.04
CA LEU A 121 10.97 -19.81 1.80
C LEU A 121 12.01 -19.95 2.92
N GLY A 122 12.30 -18.88 3.66
CA GLY A 122 13.18 -18.92 4.82
C GLY A 122 12.52 -19.43 6.11
N LEU A 123 11.29 -19.97 6.00
CA LEU A 123 10.39 -20.34 7.09
C LEU A 123 10.16 -21.85 7.18
#